data_AF-A0A7Y2SN62-F1
#
_entry.id   AF-A0A7Y2SN62-F1
#
_cell.length_a   1.000
_cell.length_b   1.000
_cell.length_c   1.000
_cell.angle_alpha   90.00
_cell.angle_beta   90.00
_cell.angle_gamma   90.00
#
_symmetry.space_group_name_H-M   'P 1'
#
loop_
_entity.id
_entity.type
_entity.pdbx_description
1 polymer ?
#
loop_
_entity_poly.entity_id
_entity_poly.type
_entity_poly.pdbx_seq_one_letter_code
_entity_poly.pdbx_strand_id
1 'polypeptide(L)' 'MDDAYGYEERVDEGAEAQLTPNGNYLCVHHEGQLRYFYRRVPADAARPAPYGCKVYAGELYSLAWIEGEE' A
#
# COMPACT_ATOMS: atom_id res chain seq x y z
N MET A 1 -28.42 -13.72 -7.64
CA MET A 1 -28.17 -12.45 -6.92
C MET A 1 -27.09 -12.79 -5.92
N ASP A 2 -25.84 -12.55 -6.30
CA ASP A 2 -24.67 -12.67 -5.43
C ASP A 2 -23.74 -11.56 -5.93
N ASP A 3 -23.82 -10.44 -5.24
CA ASP A 3 -23.18 -9.19 -5.61
C ASP A 3 -21.67 -9.34 -5.48
N ALA A 4 -21.00 -9.26 -6.63
CA ALA A 4 -19.56 -9.23 -6.76
C ALA A 4 -19.00 -7.98 -6.06
N TYR A 5 -18.71 -8.08 -4.76
CA TYR A 5 -17.90 -7.09 -4.05
C TYR A 5 -16.41 -7.41 -4.21
N GLY A 6 -15.97 -7.49 -5.47
CA GLY A 6 -14.59 -7.22 -5.81
C GLY A 6 -14.41 -5.72 -5.80
N TYR A 7 -14.15 -5.15 -4.63
CA TYR A 7 -13.72 -3.75 -4.52
C TYR A 7 -12.28 -3.70 -5.07
N GLU A 8 -12.15 -3.78 -6.39
CA GLU A 8 -11.01 -3.19 -7.07
C GLU A 8 -11.19 -1.69 -6.90
N GLU A 9 -10.73 -1.16 -5.75
CA GLU A 9 -10.40 0.25 -5.65
C GLU A 9 -9.37 0.50 -6.73
N ARG A 10 -9.86 0.87 -7.91
CA ARG A 10 -9.09 1.62 -8.89
C ARG A 10 -8.71 2.89 -8.15
N VAL A 11 -7.59 2.83 -7.44
CA VAL A 11 -6.90 3.99 -6.89
C VAL A 11 -6.73 4.90 -8.08
N ASP A 12 -7.56 5.92 -8.10
CA ASP A 12 -7.68 6.91 -9.15
C ASP A 12 -6.27 7.45 -9.43
N GLU A 13 -5.69 7.09 -10.58
CA GLU A 13 -4.41 7.63 -11.09
C GLU A 13 -4.54 9.13 -11.47
N GLY A 14 -5.58 9.82 -10.99
CA GLY A 14 -5.91 11.21 -11.30
C GLY A 14 -5.41 12.24 -10.28
N ALA A 15 -5.02 11.82 -9.08
CA ALA A 15 -4.40 12.69 -8.09
C ALA A 15 -3.01 12.13 -7.76
N GLU A 16 -1.96 12.89 -8.06
CA GLU A 16 -0.56 12.45 -7.97
C GLU A 16 -0.21 12.01 -6.54
N ALA A 17 -0.45 10.73 -6.23
CA ALA A 17 -0.11 10.14 -4.96
C ALA A 17 1.42 10.13 -4.84
N GLN A 18 1.95 10.94 -3.94
CA GLN A 18 3.38 11.07 -3.73
C GLN A 18 3.87 9.91 -2.86
N LEU A 19 4.78 9.11 -3.41
CA LEU A 19 5.43 8.01 -2.72
C LEU A 19 6.74 8.50 -2.09
N THR A 20 6.85 8.39 -0.77
CA THR A 20 8.03 8.83 -0.02
C THR A 20 8.63 7.65 0.74
N PRO A 21 9.82 7.15 0.37
CA PRO A 21 10.49 6.13 1.15
C PRO A 21 11.01 6.71 2.48
N ASN A 22 10.82 5.98 3.57
CA ASN A 22 11.29 6.33 4.91
C ASN A 22 11.85 5.07 5.61
N GLY A 23 13.15 4.83 5.41
CA GLY A 23 13.84 3.67 5.97
C GLY A 23 13.25 2.33 5.48
N ASN A 24 12.60 1.60 6.38
CA ASN A 24 11.92 0.34 6.06
C ASN A 24 10.45 0.54 5.65
N TYR A 25 9.99 1.77 5.44
CA TYR A 25 8.61 2.07 5.13
C TYR A 25 8.49 2.86 3.83
N LEU A 26 7.36 2.73 3.17
CA LEU A 26 6.95 3.52 2.01
C LEU A 26 5.65 4.24 2.36
N CYS A 27 5.72 5.56 2.46
CA CYS A 27 4.58 6.40 2.75
C CYS A 27 3.91 6.84 1.45
N VAL A 28 2.58 6.79 1.43
CA VAL A 28 1.76 7.28 0.31
C VAL A 28 1.00 8.50 0.78
N HIS A 29 1.34 9.64 0.19
CA HIS A 29 0.67 10.90 0.45
C HIS A 29 -0.30 11.21 -0.69
N HIS A 30 -1.49 11.64 -0.35
CA HIS A 30 -2.48 12.15 -1.30
C HIS A 30 -2.86 13.56 -0.86
N GLU A 31 -2.73 14.54 -1.77
CA GLU A 31 -3.02 15.96 -1.48
C GLU A 31 -2.27 16.50 -0.24
N GLY A 32 -1.02 16.04 -0.02
CA GLY A 32 -0.20 16.43 1.12
C GLY A 32 -0.55 15.74 2.45
N GLN A 33 -1.52 14.83 2.47
CA GLN A 33 -1.90 14.04 3.64
C GLN A 33 -1.40 12.60 3.53
N LEU A 34 -0.84 12.05 4.61
CA LEU A 34 -0.46 10.64 4.67
C LEU A 34 -1.73 9.77 4.65
N ARG A 35 -1.89 8.91 3.65
CA ARG A 35 -3.03 8.00 3.51
C ARG A 35 -2.67 6.57 3.88
N TYR A 36 -1.53 6.10 3.39
CA TYR A 36 -1.10 4.72 3.59
C TYR A 36 0.39 4.67 3.90
N PHE A 37 0.79 3.62 4.60
CA PHE A 37 2.18 3.29 4.87
C PHE A 37 2.33 1.79 4.62
N TYR A 38 3.35 1.47 3.85
CA TYR A 38 3.72 0.11 3.54
C TYR A 38 5.03 -0.18 4.24
N ARG A 39 5.22 -1.40 4.72
CA ARG A 39 6.48 -1.87 5.29
C ARG A 39 7.23 -2.68 4.23
N ARG A 40 8.54 -2.49 4.15
CA ARG A 40 9.42 -3.27 3.29
C ARG A 40 9.35 -4.74 3.68
N VAL A 41 9.12 -5.58 2.69
CA VAL A 41 9.14 -7.04 2.81
C VAL A 41 10.56 -7.50 2.55
N PRO A 42 11.21 -8.19 3.51
CA PRO A 42 12.53 -8.75 3.26
C PRO A 42 12.43 -9.83 2.17
N ALA A 43 13.46 -9.96 1.35
CA ALA A 43 13.46 -10.89 0.21
C ALA A 43 13.25 -12.36 0.60
N ASP A 44 13.54 -12.71 1.86
CA ASP A 44 13.39 -14.05 2.43
C ASP A 44 12.01 -14.29 3.06
N ALA A 45 11.17 -13.26 3.20
CA ALA A 45 9.82 -13.43 3.73
C ALA A 45 8.86 -14.02 2.71
N ALA A 46 7.87 -14.76 3.21
CA ALA A 46 6.72 -15.18 2.43
C ALA A 46 6.09 -13.97 1.73
N ARG A 47 5.84 -14.10 0.42
CA ARG A 47 5.27 -13.00 -0.36
C ARG A 47 3.89 -12.63 0.24
N PRO A 48 3.66 -11.37 0.61
CA PRO A 48 2.37 -10.91 1.10
C PRO A 48 1.29 -11.14 0.04
N ALA A 49 0.03 -11.20 0.49
CA ALA A 49 -1.11 -11.30 -0.40
C ALA A 49 -1.07 -10.19 -1.48
N PRO A 50 -1.47 -10.49 -2.73
CA PRO A 50 -1.31 -9.56 -3.85
C PRO A 50 -2.04 -8.23 -3.64
N TYR A 51 -3.18 -8.25 -2.93
CA TYR A 51 -4.08 -7.10 -2.73
C TYR A 51 -3.62 -6.06 -1.69
N GLY A 52 -2.37 -6.13 -1.25
CA GLY A 52 -1.82 -5.16 -0.30
C GLY A 52 -0.32 -5.02 -0.48
N CYS A 53 0.21 -5.14 -1.69
CA CYS A 53 1.65 -5.03 -1.92
C CYS A 53 1.96 -4.06 -3.07
N LYS A 54 3.09 -3.36 -2.96
CA LYS A 54 3.57 -2.39 -3.95
C LYS A 54 5.06 -2.59 -4.15
N VAL A 55 5.50 -2.54 -5.40
CA VAL A 55 6.92 -2.53 -5.73
C VAL A 55 7.36 -1.08 -5.92
N TYR A 56 8.40 -0.67 -5.20
CA TYR A 56 8.99 0.66 -5.33
C TYR A 56 10.51 0.51 -5.36
N ALA A 57 11.16 1.13 -6.35
CA ALA A 57 12.61 1.03 -6.57
C ALA A 57 13.17 -0.42 -6.59
N GLY A 58 12.36 -1.39 -7.05
CA GLY A 58 12.73 -2.81 -7.10
C GLY A 58 12.57 -3.56 -5.78
N GLU A 59 12.15 -2.89 -4.70
CA GLU A 59 11.84 -3.53 -3.42
C GLU A 59 10.33 -3.73 -3.26
N LEU A 60 9.95 -4.84 -2.62
CA LEU A 60 8.56 -5.15 -2.32
C LEU A 60 8.18 -4.54 -0.97
N TYR A 61 7.05 -3.86 -0.94
CA TYR A 61 6.45 -3.29 0.26
C TYR A 61 5.05 -3.87 0.44
N SER A 62 4.67 -4.23 1.66
CA SER A 62 3.34 -4.72 2.04
C SER A 62 2.62 -3.66 2.86
N LEU A 63 1.33 -3.44 2.62
CA LEU A 63 0.48 -2.54 3.37
C LEU A 63 0.57 -2.95 4.83
N ALA A 64 1.03 -2.02 5.66
CA ALA A 64 1.02 -2.23 7.09
C ALA A 64 -0.35 -1.76 7.59
N TRP A 65 -1.03 -2.60 8.36
CA TRP A 65 -2.24 -2.21 9.07
C TRP A 65 -1.82 -1.38 10.29
N ILE A 66 -2.42 -0.20 10.50
CA ILE A 66 -2.38 0.44 11.82
C ILE A 66 -3.55 -0.18 12.55
N GLU A 67 -3.27 -0.95 13.60
CA GLU A 67 -4.29 -1.26 14.59
C GLU A 67 -4.69 0.08 15.23
N GLY A 68 -5.77 0.69 14.75
CA GLY A 68 -6.07 2.07 15.13
C GLY A 68 -7.36 2.63 14.59
N GLU A 69 -8.43 1.83 14.46
CA GLU A 69 -9.82 2.31 14.57
C GLU A 69 -10.65 1.19 15.21
N GLU A 70 -10.95 1.34 16.50
CA GLU A 70 -12.05 0.67 17.21
C GLU A 70 -13.34 1.49 17.05
#